data_AF-A0A519HUH3-F1
#
_entry.id   AF-A0A519HUH3-F1
#
_cell.length_a   1.000
_cell.length_b   1.000
_cell.length_c   1.000
_cell.angle_alpha   90.00
_cell.angle_beta   90.00
_cell.angle_gamma   90.00
#
_symmetry.space_group_name_H-M   'P 1'
#
loop_
_entity.id
_entity.type
_entity.pdbx_description
1 polymer ?
#
loop_
_entity_poly.entity_id
_entity_poly.type
_entity_poly.pdbx_seq_one_letter_code
_entity_poly.pdbx_strand_id
1 'polypeptide(L)'
;MFGKRTGQPGNVATAPRPAAPAPQPAPTPSTQPPQPAPGVQTEAFAFGGDQTVDQVQAAARKAESYAAKPASPAADRLDALAMRPKPSGDAETPQKGPGPKATPGFEQLKKAQAVAEIVREQSDYYHATKTTIFNALMNTIDLAQLAQLDTKAASEEIRDIVAELVAIKNVSMSVAEQEHLVQDIVNDVLGYGPLEPLLARDDIADIMVNGAGRVFIEVGGKVQLTNVRFRDNAQLMNICQRIVSQVGRRVDESSPICDARLPDGSRVNVIAPPLAIDGPTLTIRKFKKDKLTMKNLVEYA
;
A
#
# COMPACT_ATOMS: atom_id res chain seq x y z
N MET A 1 25.57 -5.65 -72.42
CA MET A 1 26.78 -6.44 -72.10
C MET A 1 26.65 -6.96 -70.68
N PHE A 2 26.20 -8.20 -70.50
CA PHE A 2 26.17 -8.89 -69.20
C PHE A 2 26.98 -10.18 -69.33
N GLY A 3 28.15 -10.19 -68.71
CA GLY A 3 29.09 -11.32 -68.72
C GLY A 3 28.82 -12.28 -67.56
N LYS A 4 28.57 -13.54 -67.91
CA LYS A 4 28.47 -14.70 -67.01
C LYS A 4 29.81 -15.02 -66.36
N ARG A 5 29.82 -15.40 -65.08
CA ARG A 5 30.78 -16.40 -64.54
C ARG A 5 30.11 -17.37 -63.57
N THR A 6 30.23 -18.62 -63.96
CA THR A 6 30.03 -19.89 -63.29
C THR A 6 31.11 -20.16 -62.23
N GLY A 7 30.75 -20.88 -61.16
CA GLY A 7 31.72 -21.47 -60.22
C GLY A 7 31.06 -22.05 -58.96
N GLN A 8 30.74 -23.34 -58.99
CA GLN A 8 30.28 -24.18 -57.87
C GLN A 8 31.50 -24.76 -57.09
N PRO A 9 31.34 -25.54 -55.99
CA PRO A 9 31.94 -25.24 -54.69
C PRO A 9 33.08 -26.20 -54.27
N GLY A 10 34.02 -25.71 -53.47
CA GLY A 10 35.05 -26.50 -52.80
C GLY A 10 34.74 -26.67 -51.31
N ASN A 11 34.40 -27.90 -50.93
CA ASN A 11 34.11 -28.35 -49.57
C ASN A 11 35.44 -28.59 -48.82
N VAL A 12 35.69 -27.88 -47.71
CA VAL A 12 36.84 -28.12 -46.83
C VAL A 12 36.33 -28.59 -45.47
N ALA A 13 36.60 -29.87 -45.19
CA ALA A 13 36.25 -30.56 -43.96
C ALA A 13 36.95 -29.91 -42.75
N THR A 14 36.16 -29.50 -41.76
CA THR A 14 36.65 -29.05 -40.45
C THR A 14 36.34 -30.14 -39.42
N ALA A 15 37.37 -30.58 -38.70
CA ALA A 15 37.35 -31.69 -37.75
C ALA A 15 36.41 -31.45 -36.55
N PRO A 16 35.84 -32.51 -35.93
CA PRO A 16 34.89 -32.40 -34.83
C PRO A 16 35.55 -31.96 -33.51
N ARG A 17 34.91 -31.00 -32.82
CA ARG A 17 35.28 -30.56 -31.47
C ARG A 17 35.00 -31.67 -30.43
N PRO A 18 35.87 -31.84 -29.41
CA PRO A 18 35.63 -32.82 -28.35
C PRO A 18 34.49 -32.40 -27.42
N ALA A 19 33.70 -33.38 -27.00
CA ALA A 19 32.53 -33.24 -26.13
C ALA A 19 32.91 -32.78 -24.70
N ALA A 20 32.06 -31.95 -24.10
CA ALA A 20 32.18 -31.51 -22.72
C ALA A 20 31.94 -32.67 -21.73
N PRO A 21 32.70 -32.75 -20.62
CA PRO A 21 32.53 -33.81 -19.62
C PRO A 21 31.24 -33.62 -18.80
N ALA A 22 30.57 -34.74 -18.51
CA ALA A 22 29.33 -34.80 -17.74
C ALA A 22 29.49 -34.33 -16.27
N PRO A 23 28.45 -33.71 -15.67
CA PRO A 23 28.49 -33.26 -14.29
C PRO A 23 28.46 -34.45 -13.31
N GLN A 24 29.36 -34.43 -12.33
CA GLN A 24 29.45 -35.42 -11.25
C GLN A 24 28.27 -35.29 -10.27
N PRO A 25 27.78 -36.41 -9.68
CA PRO A 25 26.69 -36.37 -8.71
C PRO A 25 27.13 -35.80 -7.36
N ALA A 26 26.24 -35.02 -6.73
CA ALA A 26 26.45 -34.34 -5.45
C ALA A 26 26.70 -35.34 -4.28
N PRO A 27 27.53 -34.98 -3.28
CA PRO A 27 27.71 -35.79 -2.09
C PRO A 27 26.48 -35.72 -1.18
N THR A 28 26.12 -36.88 -0.62
CA THR A 28 25.08 -37.07 0.40
C THR A 28 25.39 -36.30 1.69
N PRO A 29 24.37 -35.75 2.40
CA PRO A 29 24.59 -35.11 3.69
C PRO A 29 24.78 -36.16 4.79
N SER A 30 25.96 -36.16 5.42
CA SER A 30 26.26 -36.90 6.64
C SER A 30 25.55 -36.26 7.82
N THR A 31 24.64 -37.01 8.45
CA THR A 31 23.98 -36.66 9.71
C THR A 31 25.00 -36.64 10.85
N GLN A 32 25.22 -35.48 11.47
CA GLN A 32 25.97 -35.36 12.73
C GLN A 32 25.05 -34.77 13.81
N PRO A 33 24.85 -35.43 14.96
CA PRO A 33 24.04 -34.89 16.05
C PRO A 33 24.77 -33.78 16.82
N PRO A 34 24.05 -32.78 17.37
CA PRO A 34 24.70 -31.67 18.08
C PRO A 34 25.21 -32.11 19.46
N GLN A 35 26.46 -31.76 19.77
CA GLN A 35 27.04 -31.85 21.11
C GLN A 35 26.65 -30.63 21.96
N PRO A 36 26.36 -30.78 23.25
CA PRO A 36 26.12 -29.65 24.16
C PRO A 36 27.46 -29.06 24.67
N ALA A 37 27.58 -27.74 24.67
CA ALA A 37 28.72 -27.04 25.25
C ALA A 37 28.60 -26.95 26.79
N PRO A 38 29.66 -27.24 27.57
CA PRO A 38 29.70 -27.10 29.03
C PRO A 38 30.01 -25.67 29.47
N GLY A 39 29.54 -25.33 30.68
CA GLY A 39 29.46 -23.97 31.21
C GLY A 39 30.78 -23.27 31.54
N VAL A 40 30.64 -21.97 31.83
CA VAL A 40 31.65 -21.14 32.50
C VAL A 40 31.01 -20.56 33.75
N GLN A 41 31.54 -20.99 34.90
CA GLN A 41 31.38 -20.32 36.18
C GLN A 41 32.44 -19.21 36.27
N THR A 42 32.06 -18.03 36.75
CA THR A 42 32.99 -17.10 37.41
C THR A 42 32.33 -16.53 38.64
N GLU A 43 32.88 -16.93 39.78
CA GLU A 43 32.61 -16.42 41.13
C GLU A 43 32.99 -14.94 41.22
N ALA A 44 32.22 -14.16 41.99
CA ALA A 44 32.62 -12.83 42.45
C ALA A 44 32.79 -12.86 43.97
N PHE A 45 34.01 -12.52 44.39
CA PHE A 45 34.44 -12.30 45.77
C PHE A 45 33.77 -11.07 46.41
N ALA A 46 33.74 -11.09 47.73
CA ALA A 46 32.93 -10.26 48.62
C ALA A 46 33.57 -8.95 49.12
N PHE A 47 32.69 -8.15 49.75
CA PHE A 47 32.84 -7.26 50.92
C PHE A 47 32.79 -5.73 50.75
N GLY A 48 31.82 -5.11 51.45
CA GLY A 48 31.97 -3.79 52.06
C GLY A 48 30.81 -2.80 51.92
N GLY A 49 29.89 -2.80 52.89
CA GLY A 49 29.50 -1.60 53.66
C GLY A 49 28.85 -0.38 52.98
N ASP A 50 27.52 -0.36 53.08
CA ASP A 50 26.63 0.75 53.52
C ASP A 50 26.20 1.90 52.57
N GLN A 51 24.91 2.25 52.73
CA GLN A 51 24.13 3.38 52.20
C GLN A 51 23.76 3.27 50.70
N THR A 52 22.52 3.43 50.21
CA THR A 52 21.22 3.87 50.73
C THR A 52 20.18 3.57 49.63
N VAL A 53 19.06 2.96 50.02
CA VAL A 53 17.70 3.04 49.43
C VAL A 53 17.52 3.90 48.16
N ASP A 54 17.72 3.35 46.96
CA ASP A 54 17.12 3.95 45.75
C ASP A 54 16.82 3.00 44.57
N GLN A 55 17.18 1.70 44.65
CA GLN A 55 16.95 0.77 43.53
C GLN A 55 15.78 -0.20 43.73
N VAL A 56 15.04 -0.10 44.83
CA VAL A 56 13.78 -0.85 45.02
C VAL A 56 12.56 -0.07 44.52
N GLN A 57 12.69 1.22 44.20
CA GLN A 57 11.58 2.06 43.68
C GLN A 57 11.39 2.02 42.15
N ALA A 58 12.33 1.46 41.39
CA ALA A 58 12.19 1.37 39.93
C ALA A 58 11.42 0.12 39.47
N ALA A 59 11.39 -0.95 40.28
CA ALA A 59 10.69 -2.20 39.96
C ALA A 59 9.20 -2.21 40.40
N ALA A 60 8.79 -1.33 41.32
CA ALA A 60 7.39 -1.16 41.70
C ALA A 60 6.57 -0.36 40.67
N ARG A 61 7.22 0.41 39.77
CA ARG A 61 6.53 1.23 38.76
C ARG A 61 6.19 0.49 37.46
N LYS A 62 6.52 -0.80 37.34
CA LYS A 62 6.29 -1.59 36.12
C LYS A 62 5.32 -2.78 36.30
N ALA A 63 4.68 -2.90 37.46
CA ALA A 63 3.72 -3.97 37.77
C ALA A 63 2.31 -3.49 38.20
N GLU A 64 2.03 -2.17 38.15
CA GLU A 64 0.70 -1.62 38.54
C GLU A 64 -0.14 -1.06 37.38
N SER A 65 0.30 -1.14 36.11
CA SER A 65 -0.46 -0.55 35.00
C SER A 65 -1.50 -1.46 34.34
N TYR A 66 -1.73 -2.66 34.87
CA TYR A 66 -2.83 -3.56 34.47
C TYR A 66 -3.58 -4.08 35.69
N ALA A 67 -4.35 -3.21 36.35
CA ALA A 67 -5.43 -3.61 37.23
C ALA A 67 -6.70 -2.88 36.80
N ALA A 68 -7.73 -3.67 36.46
CA ALA A 68 -9.03 -3.18 36.02
C ALA A 68 -9.64 -2.25 37.08
N LYS A 69 -10.01 -1.03 36.67
CA LYS A 69 -10.82 -0.12 37.48
C LYS A 69 -12.18 -0.79 37.77
N PRO A 70 -12.63 -0.89 39.03
CA PRO A 70 -14.02 -1.25 39.30
C PRO A 70 -14.97 -0.14 38.80
N ALA A 71 -16.11 -0.55 38.27
CA ALA A 71 -17.14 0.34 37.74
C ALA A 71 -17.58 1.37 38.80
N SER A 72 -17.47 2.65 38.48
CA SER A 72 -18.14 3.71 39.25
C SER A 72 -19.65 3.65 39.03
N PRO A 73 -20.48 4.02 40.02
CA PRO A 73 -21.93 3.88 39.95
C PRO A 73 -22.50 4.91 38.97
N ALA A 74 -22.73 4.46 37.75
CA ALA A 74 -23.40 5.24 36.70
C ALA A 74 -24.94 5.15 36.79
N ALA A 75 -25.49 4.43 37.76
CA ALA A 75 -26.93 4.29 37.96
C ALA A 75 -27.55 5.49 38.71
N ASP A 76 -26.84 6.12 39.65
CA ASP A 76 -27.41 7.18 40.51
C ASP A 76 -27.52 8.58 39.87
N ARG A 77 -27.02 8.78 38.64
CA ARG A 77 -27.12 10.09 37.95
C ARG A 77 -28.31 10.21 37.01
N LEU A 78 -29.01 9.12 36.71
CA LEU A 78 -30.19 9.13 35.85
C LEU A 78 -31.46 9.52 36.63
N ASP A 79 -31.55 9.19 37.92
CA ASP A 79 -32.70 9.55 38.76
C ASP A 79 -32.70 11.04 39.19
N ALA A 80 -31.54 11.67 39.34
CA ALA A 80 -31.43 13.08 39.73
C ALA A 80 -31.87 14.08 38.64
N LEU A 81 -31.98 13.64 37.38
CA LEU A 81 -32.49 14.46 36.27
C LEU A 81 -34.02 14.35 36.09
N ALA A 82 -34.67 13.38 36.75
CA ALA A 82 -36.11 13.13 36.66
C ALA A 82 -36.97 13.98 37.60
N MET A 83 -36.37 14.73 38.55
CA MET A 83 -37.07 15.53 39.57
C MET A 83 -36.95 17.05 39.37
N ARG A 84 -36.96 17.54 38.12
CA ARG A 84 -37.25 18.96 37.89
C ARG A 84 -38.76 19.20 38.03
N PRO A 85 -39.23 20.16 38.85
CA PRO A 85 -40.63 20.54 38.86
C PRO A 85 -41.02 21.03 37.46
N LYS A 86 -42.05 20.40 36.87
CA LYS A 86 -42.64 20.87 35.62
C LYS A 86 -43.19 22.29 35.86
N PRO A 87 -42.88 23.29 35.03
CA PRO A 87 -43.56 24.56 35.11
C PRO A 87 -45.03 24.34 34.73
N SER A 88 -45.90 24.36 35.74
CA SER A 88 -47.34 24.53 35.58
C SER A 88 -47.62 26.02 35.40
N GLY A 89 -48.09 26.40 34.22
CA GLY A 89 -48.53 27.76 33.93
C GLY A 89 -48.68 27.95 32.43
N ASP A 90 -49.90 28.25 32.02
CA ASP A 90 -50.37 28.47 30.66
C ASP A 90 -49.41 29.31 29.81
N ALA A 91 -48.81 28.70 28.80
CA ALA A 91 -48.13 29.41 27.72
C ALA A 91 -48.53 28.75 26.40
N GLU A 92 -49.20 29.53 25.55
CA GLU A 92 -49.58 29.17 24.19
C GLU A 92 -48.45 28.44 23.47
N THR A 93 -48.84 27.40 22.73
CA THR A 93 -47.95 26.73 21.78
C THR A 93 -47.32 27.79 20.88
N PRO A 94 -45.97 27.91 20.78
CA PRO A 94 -45.40 28.85 19.84
C PRO A 94 -45.85 28.43 18.45
N GLN A 95 -46.68 29.26 17.82
CA GLN A 95 -46.99 29.09 16.40
C GLN A 95 -45.65 28.93 15.67
N LYS A 96 -45.58 27.89 14.83
CA LYS A 96 -44.48 27.62 13.91
C LYS A 96 -44.37 28.80 12.96
N GLY A 97 -43.72 29.88 13.38
CA GLY A 97 -43.32 30.97 12.51
C GLY A 97 -42.46 30.38 11.40
N PRO A 98 -42.50 30.94 10.18
CA PRO A 98 -41.65 30.45 9.10
C PRO A 98 -40.21 30.49 9.61
N GLY A 99 -39.57 29.32 9.68
CA GLY A 99 -38.17 29.21 10.06
C GLY A 99 -37.31 30.14 9.19
N PRO A 100 -36.10 30.51 9.65
CA PRO A 100 -35.23 31.42 8.90
C PRO A 100 -35.15 30.98 7.44
N LYS A 101 -35.60 31.85 6.53
CA LYS A 101 -35.64 31.55 5.09
C LYS A 101 -34.23 31.17 4.65
N ALA A 102 -34.10 30.05 3.94
CA ALA A 102 -32.82 29.59 3.42
C ALA A 102 -32.15 30.74 2.66
N THR A 103 -31.03 31.23 3.19
CA THR A 103 -30.19 32.19 2.47
C THR A 103 -29.65 31.51 1.20
N PRO A 104 -29.35 32.25 0.13
CA PRO A 104 -28.78 31.70 -1.10
C PRO A 104 -27.56 30.78 -0.86
N GLY A 105 -26.75 31.08 0.17
CA GLY A 105 -25.61 30.24 0.57
C GLY A 105 -25.98 28.85 1.10
N PHE A 106 -27.16 28.68 1.71
CA PHE A 106 -27.66 27.39 2.20
C PHE A 106 -28.09 26.48 1.05
N GLU A 107 -28.74 27.04 0.02
CA GLU A 107 -29.08 26.29 -1.20
C GLU A 107 -27.83 25.89 -1.99
N GLN A 108 -26.81 26.76 -2.01
CA GLN A 108 -25.54 26.50 -2.68
C GLN A 108 -24.75 25.37 -1.98
N LEU A 109 -24.74 25.35 -0.64
CA LEU A 109 -24.19 24.25 0.15
C LEU A 109 -24.92 22.92 -0.12
N LYS A 110 -26.26 22.95 -0.20
CA LYS A 110 -27.06 21.75 -0.48
C LYS A 110 -26.81 21.19 -1.88
N LYS A 111 -26.68 22.07 -2.89
CA LYS A 111 -26.29 21.67 -4.26
C LYS A 111 -24.88 21.10 -4.30
N ALA A 112 -23.92 21.72 -3.60
CA ALA A 112 -22.55 21.21 -3.50
C ALA A 112 -22.50 19.83 -2.82
N GLN A 113 -23.30 19.61 -1.77
CA GLN A 113 -23.43 18.30 -1.11
C GLN A 113 -24.01 17.24 -2.05
N ALA A 114 -25.09 17.54 -2.77
CA ALA A 114 -25.69 16.60 -3.71
C ALA A 114 -24.73 16.22 -4.85
N VAL A 115 -23.98 17.19 -5.39
CA VAL A 115 -22.95 16.91 -6.40
C VAL A 115 -21.83 16.03 -5.82
N ALA A 116 -21.36 16.32 -4.61
CA ALA A 116 -20.34 15.50 -3.96
C ALA A 116 -20.81 14.06 -3.69
N GLU A 117 -22.09 13.89 -3.34
CA GLU A 117 -22.72 12.58 -3.10
C GLU A 117 -22.82 11.76 -4.40
N ILE A 118 -23.27 12.38 -5.50
CA ILE A 118 -23.35 11.74 -6.82
C ILE A 118 -21.95 11.31 -7.31
N VAL A 119 -20.96 12.18 -7.19
CA VAL A 119 -19.57 11.87 -7.59
C VAL A 119 -19.01 10.72 -6.75
N ARG A 120 -19.33 10.68 -5.45
CA ARG A 120 -18.91 9.59 -4.57
C ARG A 120 -19.58 8.27 -4.95
N GLU A 121 -20.88 8.28 -5.20
CA GLU A 121 -21.63 7.09 -5.60
C GLU A 121 -21.13 6.51 -6.94
N GLN A 122 -20.82 7.38 -7.91
CA GLN A 122 -20.20 6.96 -9.18
C GLN A 122 -18.80 6.37 -8.99
N SER A 123 -17.97 7.01 -8.14
CA SER A 123 -16.65 6.49 -7.80
C SER A 123 -16.74 5.13 -7.12
N ASP A 124 -17.69 4.96 -6.19
CA ASP A 124 -17.91 3.71 -5.46
C ASP A 124 -18.40 2.59 -6.39
N TYR A 125 -19.32 2.89 -7.32
CA TYR A 125 -19.76 1.96 -8.36
C TYR A 125 -18.61 1.52 -9.28
N TYR A 126 -17.79 2.46 -9.72
CA TYR A 126 -16.61 2.17 -10.54
C TYR A 126 -15.61 1.27 -9.79
N HIS A 127 -15.32 1.57 -8.52
CA HIS A 127 -14.42 0.76 -7.69
C HIS A 127 -14.97 -0.66 -7.45
N ALA A 128 -16.27 -0.80 -7.19
CA ALA A 128 -16.92 -2.10 -7.02
C ALA A 128 -16.87 -2.93 -8.31
N THR A 129 -17.12 -2.27 -9.45
CA THR A 129 -17.06 -2.88 -10.78
C THR A 129 -15.64 -3.34 -11.11
N LYS A 130 -14.65 -2.47 -10.90
CA LYS A 130 -13.21 -2.77 -11.04
C LYS A 130 -12.81 -3.96 -10.19
N THR A 131 -13.21 -3.97 -8.93
CA THR A 131 -12.94 -5.08 -8.00
C THR A 131 -13.51 -6.40 -8.51
N THR A 132 -14.75 -6.36 -9.00
CA THR A 132 -15.45 -7.54 -9.51
C THR A 132 -14.79 -8.11 -10.77
N ILE A 133 -14.40 -7.24 -11.69
CA ILE A 133 -13.74 -7.63 -12.96
C ILE A 133 -12.33 -8.12 -12.67
N PHE A 134 -11.58 -7.43 -11.81
CA PHE A 134 -10.23 -7.85 -11.43
C PHE A 134 -10.23 -9.21 -10.71
N ASN A 135 -11.16 -9.45 -9.79
CA ASN A 135 -11.27 -10.77 -9.14
C ASN A 135 -11.58 -11.88 -10.14
N ALA A 136 -12.42 -11.60 -11.15
CA ALA A 136 -12.68 -12.56 -12.21
C ALA A 136 -11.41 -12.81 -13.05
N LEU A 137 -10.67 -11.76 -13.41
CA LEU A 137 -9.39 -11.84 -14.12
C LEU A 137 -8.37 -12.71 -13.37
N MET A 138 -8.21 -12.48 -12.07
CA MET A 138 -7.27 -13.25 -11.23
C MET A 138 -7.65 -14.72 -11.09
N ASN A 139 -8.93 -15.06 -11.19
CA ASN A 139 -9.38 -16.45 -11.16
C ASN A 139 -9.20 -17.16 -12.52
N THR A 140 -9.16 -16.39 -13.61
CA THR A 140 -9.02 -16.93 -14.96
C THR A 140 -7.57 -17.05 -15.43
N ILE A 141 -6.65 -16.27 -14.86
CA ILE A 141 -5.27 -16.16 -15.35
C ILE A 141 -4.25 -16.48 -14.26
N ASP A 142 -3.18 -17.18 -14.65
CA ASP A 142 -1.95 -17.26 -13.87
C ASP A 142 -1.08 -16.02 -14.12
N LEU A 143 -1.01 -15.13 -13.13
CA LEU A 143 -0.15 -13.93 -13.12
C LEU A 143 1.31 -14.24 -13.47
N ALA A 144 1.79 -15.46 -13.18
CA ALA A 144 3.16 -15.85 -13.49
C ALA A 144 3.42 -15.94 -15.00
N GLN A 145 2.40 -16.28 -15.81
CA GLN A 145 2.54 -16.35 -17.26
C GLN A 145 2.53 -14.95 -17.89
N LEU A 146 1.67 -14.06 -17.40
CA LEU A 146 1.65 -12.65 -17.84
C LEU A 146 2.96 -11.92 -17.54
N ALA A 147 3.62 -12.25 -16.43
CA ALA A 147 4.91 -11.66 -16.06
C ALA A 147 6.08 -12.09 -16.95
N GLN A 148 5.94 -13.17 -17.74
CA GLN A 148 6.97 -13.63 -18.69
C GLN A 148 6.84 -12.99 -20.08
N LEU A 149 5.66 -12.45 -20.40
CA LEU A 149 5.42 -11.74 -21.64
C LEU A 149 6.00 -10.32 -21.58
N ASP A 150 6.18 -9.71 -22.75
CA ASP A 150 6.49 -8.29 -22.80
C ASP A 150 5.28 -7.47 -22.34
N THR A 151 5.55 -6.26 -21.85
CA THR A 151 4.49 -5.38 -21.29
C THR A 151 3.41 -5.06 -22.30
N LYS A 152 3.75 -5.06 -23.60
CA LYS A 152 2.81 -4.79 -24.68
C LYS A 152 1.89 -5.99 -24.95
N ALA A 153 2.41 -7.22 -25.12
CA ALA A 153 1.53 -8.37 -25.33
C ALA A 153 0.70 -8.67 -24.08
N ALA A 154 1.27 -8.55 -22.88
CA ALA A 154 0.51 -8.72 -21.63
C ALA A 154 -0.65 -7.71 -21.53
N SER A 155 -0.46 -6.47 -21.97
CA SER A 155 -1.52 -5.47 -22.04
C SER A 155 -2.61 -5.83 -23.05
N GLU A 156 -2.26 -6.39 -24.21
CA GLU A 156 -3.23 -6.79 -25.23
C GLU A 156 -4.08 -7.98 -24.75
N GLU A 157 -3.45 -9.00 -24.15
CA GLU A 157 -4.14 -10.15 -23.55
C GLU A 157 -5.09 -9.71 -22.41
N ILE A 158 -4.63 -8.84 -21.51
CA ILE A 158 -5.48 -8.30 -20.44
C ILE A 158 -6.67 -7.53 -21.02
N ARG A 159 -6.47 -6.75 -22.09
CA ARG A 159 -7.54 -5.99 -22.75
C ARG A 159 -8.62 -6.93 -23.29
N ASP A 160 -8.24 -7.98 -23.99
CA ASP A 160 -9.17 -8.92 -24.62
C ASP A 160 -9.99 -9.67 -23.56
N ILE A 161 -9.34 -10.13 -22.49
CA ILE A 161 -10.01 -10.84 -21.39
C ILE A 161 -10.94 -9.91 -20.61
N VAL A 162 -10.53 -8.66 -20.36
CA VAL A 162 -11.41 -7.68 -19.70
C VAL A 162 -12.64 -7.40 -20.57
N ALA A 163 -12.50 -7.29 -21.89
CA ALA A 163 -13.63 -7.11 -22.79
C ALA A 163 -14.61 -8.29 -22.73
N GLU A 164 -14.09 -9.52 -22.70
CA GLU A 164 -14.91 -10.73 -22.52
C GLU A 164 -15.63 -10.74 -21.17
N LEU A 165 -14.92 -10.42 -20.08
CA LEU A 165 -15.49 -10.39 -18.73
C LEU A 165 -16.57 -9.32 -18.55
N VAL A 166 -16.40 -8.16 -19.19
CA VAL A 166 -17.41 -7.08 -19.21
C VAL A 166 -18.68 -7.57 -19.93
N ALA A 167 -18.53 -8.27 -21.04
CA ALA A 167 -19.65 -8.85 -21.79
C ALA A 167 -20.38 -9.94 -20.98
N ILE A 168 -19.65 -10.85 -20.33
CA ILE A 168 -20.24 -11.93 -19.52
C ILE A 168 -21.00 -11.39 -18.30
N LYS A 169 -20.44 -10.37 -17.62
CA LYS A 169 -21.04 -9.80 -16.40
C LYS A 169 -22.15 -8.79 -16.67
N ASN A 170 -22.51 -8.53 -17.94
CA ASN A 170 -23.53 -7.55 -18.34
C ASN A 170 -23.34 -6.17 -17.69
N VAL A 171 -22.08 -5.72 -17.59
CA VAL A 171 -21.78 -4.39 -17.05
C VAL A 171 -21.96 -3.36 -18.16
N SER A 172 -22.91 -2.44 -18.00
CA SER A 172 -23.08 -1.32 -18.93
C SER A 172 -22.03 -0.24 -18.63
N MET A 173 -21.02 -0.13 -19.48
CA MET A 173 -20.02 0.93 -19.43
C MET A 173 -19.76 1.48 -20.83
N SER A 174 -19.35 2.75 -20.90
CA SER A 174 -18.89 3.36 -22.14
C SER A 174 -17.54 2.80 -22.57
N VAL A 175 -17.21 2.93 -23.86
CA VAL A 175 -15.91 2.49 -24.41
C VAL A 175 -14.75 3.21 -23.71
N ALA A 176 -14.91 4.49 -23.37
CA ALA A 176 -13.90 5.25 -22.64
C ALA A 176 -13.69 4.70 -21.22
N GLU A 177 -14.77 4.40 -20.49
CA GLU A 177 -14.68 3.80 -19.15
C GLU A 177 -14.03 2.41 -19.18
N GLN A 178 -14.33 1.62 -20.21
CA GLN A 178 -13.69 0.33 -20.42
C GLN A 178 -12.19 0.47 -20.66
N GLU A 179 -11.77 1.42 -21.50
CA GLU A 179 -10.35 1.66 -21.78
C GLU A 179 -9.59 2.15 -20.54
N HIS A 180 -10.23 3.03 -19.75
CA HIS A 180 -9.71 3.43 -18.43
C HIS A 180 -9.58 2.25 -17.47
N LEU A 181 -10.59 1.38 -17.41
CA LEU A 181 -10.56 0.19 -16.56
C LEU A 181 -9.44 -0.77 -16.97
N VAL A 182 -9.25 -1.00 -18.27
CA VAL A 182 -8.15 -1.82 -18.80
C VAL A 182 -6.81 -1.24 -18.38
N GLN A 183 -6.58 0.06 -18.58
CA GLN A 183 -5.34 0.70 -18.19
C GLN A 183 -5.08 0.58 -16.67
N ASP A 184 -6.13 0.76 -15.88
CA ASP A 184 -6.10 0.61 -14.43
C ASP A 184 -5.71 -0.80 -13.98
N ILE A 185 -6.23 -1.82 -14.67
CA ILE A 185 -5.92 -3.23 -14.40
C ILE A 185 -4.51 -3.56 -14.85
N VAL A 186 -4.08 -3.07 -16.02
CA VAL A 186 -2.70 -3.23 -16.51
C VAL A 186 -1.71 -2.62 -15.53
N ASN A 187 -2.00 -1.42 -15.02
CA ASN A 187 -1.17 -0.78 -13.99
C ASN A 187 -1.12 -1.60 -12.70
N ASP A 188 -2.22 -2.26 -12.32
CA ASP A 188 -2.28 -3.09 -11.12
C ASP A 188 -1.52 -4.41 -11.26
N VAL A 189 -1.58 -5.03 -12.44
CA VAL A 189 -0.92 -6.32 -12.72
C VAL A 189 0.57 -6.14 -13.01
N LEU A 190 0.95 -5.11 -13.77
CA LEU A 190 2.31 -4.92 -14.27
C LEU A 190 3.06 -3.74 -13.62
N GLY A 191 2.34 -2.70 -13.20
CA GLY A 191 2.90 -1.45 -12.65
C GLY A 191 2.87 -1.35 -11.13
N TYR A 192 2.72 -0.13 -10.61
CA TYR A 192 2.52 0.18 -9.18
C TYR A 192 1.05 0.44 -8.84
N GLY A 193 0.12 -0.04 -9.68
CA GLY A 193 -1.31 0.00 -9.45
C GLY A 193 -1.88 1.41 -9.35
N PRO A 194 -2.72 1.72 -8.34
CA PRO A 194 -3.30 3.05 -8.16
C PRO A 194 -2.28 4.18 -7.94
N LEU A 195 -1.01 3.85 -7.69
CA LEU A 195 0.04 4.84 -7.45
C LEU A 195 0.64 5.42 -8.73
N GLU A 196 0.49 4.76 -9.88
CA GLU A 196 1.09 5.20 -11.16
C GLU A 196 0.80 6.68 -11.49
N PRO A 197 -0.46 7.15 -11.41
CA PRO A 197 -0.77 8.55 -11.70
C PRO A 197 -0.13 9.54 -10.72
N LEU A 198 0.10 9.12 -9.46
CA LEU A 198 0.77 9.94 -8.45
C LEU A 198 2.29 9.96 -8.66
N LEU A 199 2.86 8.83 -9.09
CA LEU A 199 4.28 8.74 -9.41
C LEU A 199 4.63 9.55 -10.67
N ALA A 200 3.73 9.65 -11.65
CA ALA A 200 3.91 10.46 -12.85
C ALA A 200 3.98 11.98 -12.58
N ARG A 201 3.44 12.44 -11.45
CA ARG A 201 3.31 13.86 -11.09
C ARG A 201 4.55 14.44 -10.44
N ASP A 202 5.25 15.35 -11.12
CA ASP A 202 6.50 15.94 -10.63
C ASP A 202 6.33 17.00 -9.51
N ASP A 203 5.10 17.46 -9.25
CA ASP A 203 4.77 18.42 -8.19
C ASP A 203 4.72 17.81 -6.78
N ILE A 204 4.66 16.46 -6.70
CA ILE A 204 4.55 15.71 -5.45
C ILE A 204 5.94 15.43 -4.87
N ALA A 205 6.13 15.74 -3.59
CA ALA A 205 7.37 15.50 -2.85
C ALA A 205 7.35 14.15 -2.09
N ASP A 206 6.23 13.80 -1.46
CA ASP A 206 6.07 12.57 -0.68
C ASP A 206 4.70 11.95 -0.95
N ILE A 207 4.63 10.62 -0.95
CA ILE A 207 3.41 9.83 -1.07
C ILE A 207 3.37 8.89 0.14
N MET A 208 2.36 9.05 0.99
CA MET A 208 2.18 8.26 2.20
C MET A 208 0.88 7.48 2.12
N VAL A 209 0.97 6.16 2.18
CA VAL A 209 -0.16 5.24 2.13
C VAL A 209 -0.30 4.59 3.49
N ASN A 210 -1.45 4.81 4.14
CA ASN A 210 -1.77 4.24 5.45
C ASN A 210 -2.92 3.24 5.27
N GLY A 211 -2.55 1.99 4.92
CA GLY A 211 -3.49 0.94 4.54
C GLY A 211 -4.22 1.23 3.22
N ALA A 212 -5.15 0.35 2.84
CA ALA A 212 -5.81 0.42 1.53
C ALA A 212 -6.71 1.68 1.34
N GLY A 213 -7.20 2.27 2.42
CA GLY A 213 -8.24 3.29 2.36
C GLY A 213 -7.77 4.74 2.31
N ARG A 214 -6.52 5.05 2.67
CA ARG A 214 -6.05 6.44 2.84
C ARG A 214 -4.67 6.66 2.23
N VAL A 215 -4.63 7.49 1.20
CA VAL A 215 -3.41 7.92 0.52
C VAL A 215 -3.26 9.42 0.63
N PHE A 216 -2.14 9.86 1.18
CA PHE A 216 -1.76 11.25 1.36
C PHE A 216 -0.61 11.60 0.43
N ILE A 217 -0.59 12.85 -0.05
CA ILE A 217 0.51 13.39 -0.84
C ILE A 217 0.97 14.71 -0.24
N GLU A 218 2.26 14.99 -0.35
CA GLU A 218 2.81 16.30 -0.03
C GLU A 218 3.06 17.10 -1.31
N VAL A 219 2.41 18.25 -1.43
CA VAL A 219 2.59 19.19 -2.54
C VAL A 219 2.92 20.56 -1.96
N GLY A 220 4.09 21.10 -2.32
CA GLY A 220 4.55 22.41 -1.84
C GLY A 220 4.63 22.53 -0.31
N GLY A 221 5.02 21.46 0.39
CA GLY A 221 5.13 21.44 1.86
C GLY A 221 3.81 21.24 2.60
N LYS A 222 2.70 20.99 1.88
CA LYS A 222 1.38 20.74 2.49
C LYS A 222 0.91 19.33 2.19
N VAL A 223 0.54 18.60 3.24
CA VAL A 223 -0.06 17.26 3.16
C VAL A 223 -1.53 17.37 2.77
N GLN A 224 -1.94 16.62 1.75
CA GLN A 224 -3.30 16.59 1.21
C GLN A 224 -3.76 15.14 1.05
N LEU A 225 -5.03 14.88 1.36
CA LEU A 225 -5.65 13.57 1.11
C LEU A 225 -5.99 13.45 -0.37
N THR A 226 -5.66 12.31 -0.98
CA THR A 226 -5.99 12.03 -2.39
C THR A 226 -7.32 11.28 -2.52
N ASN A 227 -7.85 11.27 -3.74
CA ASN A 227 -8.99 10.44 -4.15
C ASN A 227 -8.57 9.01 -4.51
N VAL A 228 -7.27 8.71 -4.55
CA VAL A 228 -6.75 7.39 -4.90
C VAL A 228 -6.98 6.42 -3.74
N ARG A 229 -7.55 5.26 -4.06
CA ARG A 229 -7.83 4.19 -3.10
C ARG A 229 -7.36 2.86 -3.65
N PHE A 230 -6.84 2.03 -2.76
CA PHE A 230 -6.62 0.63 -3.06
C PHE A 230 -7.92 -0.13 -2.82
N ARG A 231 -8.05 -1.25 -3.52
CA ARG A 231 -9.15 -2.19 -3.35
C ARG A 231 -9.12 -2.84 -1.98
N ASP A 232 -7.96 -3.39 -1.61
CA ASP A 232 -7.76 -4.14 -0.38
C ASP A 232 -6.30 -4.09 0.09
N ASN A 233 -6.09 -4.49 1.35
CA ASN A 233 -4.75 -4.57 1.94
C ASN A 233 -3.88 -5.62 1.21
N ALA A 234 -4.49 -6.62 0.57
CA ALA A 234 -3.79 -7.61 -0.24
C ALA A 234 -3.20 -7.00 -1.52
N GLN A 235 -3.94 -6.16 -2.24
CA GLN A 235 -3.42 -5.43 -3.40
C GLN A 235 -2.23 -4.54 -3.00
N LEU A 236 -2.37 -3.79 -1.90
CA LEU A 236 -1.28 -2.95 -1.40
C LEU A 236 -0.04 -3.79 -1.04
N MET A 237 -0.23 -4.92 -0.37
CA MET A 237 0.86 -5.85 -0.06
C MET A 237 1.54 -6.38 -1.33
N ASN A 238 0.77 -6.77 -2.35
CA ASN A 238 1.30 -7.28 -3.61
C ASN A 238 2.16 -6.21 -4.33
N ILE A 239 1.71 -4.95 -4.33
CA ILE A 239 2.45 -3.82 -4.90
C ILE A 239 3.75 -3.61 -4.10
N CYS A 240 3.68 -3.61 -2.77
CA CYS A 240 4.85 -3.50 -1.91
C CYS A 240 5.88 -4.61 -2.17
N GLN A 241 5.43 -5.87 -2.25
CA GLN A 241 6.29 -7.01 -2.57
C GLN A 241 6.94 -6.85 -3.95
N ARG A 242 6.21 -6.35 -4.95
CA ARG A 242 6.73 -6.11 -6.30
C ARG A 242 7.82 -5.04 -6.32
N ILE A 243 7.58 -3.89 -5.67
CA ILE A 243 8.57 -2.81 -5.54
C ILE A 243 9.85 -3.33 -4.88
N VAL A 244 9.70 -4.08 -3.79
CA VAL A 244 10.81 -4.60 -3.00
C VAL A 244 11.57 -5.71 -3.77
N SER A 245 10.84 -6.54 -4.53
CA SER A 245 11.41 -7.60 -5.37
C SER A 245 12.25 -7.06 -6.53
N GLN A 246 11.87 -5.92 -7.12
CA GLN A 246 12.67 -5.25 -8.16
C GLN A 246 14.07 -4.85 -7.66
N VAL A 247 14.23 -4.63 -6.35
CA VAL A 247 15.51 -4.27 -5.71
C VAL A 247 16.21 -5.50 -5.12
N GLY A 248 15.67 -6.70 -5.35
CA GLY A 248 16.23 -7.97 -4.85
C GLY A 248 16.04 -8.18 -3.35
N ARG A 249 15.07 -7.50 -2.73
CA ARG A 249 14.71 -7.65 -1.31
C ARG A 249 13.40 -8.40 -1.17
N ARG A 250 13.00 -8.73 0.06
CA ARG A 250 11.72 -9.36 0.39
C ARG A 250 11.02 -8.61 1.52
N VAL A 251 9.70 -8.67 1.53
CA VAL A 251 8.85 -8.15 2.61
C VAL A 251 7.72 -9.14 2.84
N ASP A 252 7.65 -9.65 4.07
CA ASP A 252 6.68 -10.65 4.51
C ASP A 252 6.52 -10.56 6.05
N GLU A 253 5.73 -11.44 6.64
CA GLU A 253 5.47 -11.43 8.09
C GLU A 253 6.72 -11.69 8.93
N SER A 254 7.75 -12.35 8.37
CA SER A 254 9.03 -12.59 9.05
C SER A 254 9.96 -11.38 8.97
N SER A 255 9.86 -10.62 7.88
CA SER A 255 10.64 -9.40 7.62
C SER A 255 9.71 -8.24 7.24
N PRO A 256 9.00 -7.65 8.22
CA PRO A 256 7.93 -6.70 7.95
C PRO A 256 8.41 -5.31 7.54
N ILE A 257 9.68 -4.96 7.74
CA ILE A 257 10.22 -3.63 7.37
C ILE A 257 11.19 -3.79 6.22
N CYS A 258 11.03 -2.98 5.17
CA CYS A 258 11.95 -2.98 4.06
C CYS A 258 12.13 -1.59 3.44
N ASP A 259 13.38 -1.22 3.18
CA ASP A 259 13.73 -0.06 2.39
C ASP A 259 14.13 -0.47 0.97
N ALA A 260 13.60 0.26 -0.02
CA ALA A 260 13.82 0.03 -1.43
C ALA A 260 14.02 1.35 -2.19
N ARG A 261 14.41 1.24 -3.46
CA ARG A 261 14.53 2.36 -4.40
C ARG A 261 13.77 2.02 -5.66
N LEU A 262 12.95 2.97 -6.13
CA LEU A 262 12.31 2.83 -7.43
C LEU A 262 13.32 3.09 -8.55
N PRO A 263 13.02 2.65 -9.79
CA PRO A 263 13.80 2.97 -10.98
C PRO A 263 13.95 4.48 -11.25
N ASP A 264 13.01 5.31 -10.75
CA ASP A 264 13.06 6.77 -10.84
C ASP A 264 14.07 7.42 -9.86
N GLY A 265 14.64 6.64 -8.94
CA GLY A 265 15.55 7.10 -7.88
C GLY A 265 14.87 7.48 -6.56
N SER A 266 13.54 7.46 -6.50
CA SER A 266 12.74 7.69 -5.31
C SER A 266 13.02 6.64 -4.25
N ARG A 267 12.94 7.04 -2.98
CA ARG A 267 13.18 6.15 -1.83
C ARG A 267 11.86 5.65 -1.31
N VAL A 268 11.80 4.36 -1.01
CA VAL A 268 10.60 3.70 -0.50
C VAL A 268 10.88 3.06 0.83
N ASN A 269 9.96 3.27 1.77
CA ASN A 269 9.87 2.52 3.00
C ASN A 269 8.55 1.75 3.03
N VAL A 270 8.64 0.45 3.27
CA VAL A 270 7.50 -0.46 3.40
C VAL A 270 7.46 -0.99 4.82
N ILE A 271 6.28 -0.98 5.43
CA ILE A 271 5.99 -1.63 6.70
C ILE A 271 4.78 -2.54 6.52
N ALA A 272 4.98 -3.84 6.68
CA ALA A 272 3.96 -4.87 6.59
C ALA A 272 3.41 -5.26 7.97
N PRO A 273 2.21 -5.85 8.04
CA PRO A 273 1.75 -6.59 9.21
C PRO A 273 2.78 -7.67 9.63
N PRO A 274 2.96 -7.94 10.93
CA PRO A 274 2.14 -7.50 12.06
C PRO A 274 2.48 -6.11 12.64
N LEU A 275 3.49 -5.41 12.13
CA LEU A 275 3.88 -4.09 12.68
C LEU A 275 2.90 -2.98 12.33
N ALA A 276 2.25 -3.09 11.17
CA ALA A 276 1.23 -2.16 10.73
C ALA A 276 -0.16 -2.74 11.03
N ILE A 277 -0.75 -2.31 12.16
CA ILE A 277 -2.02 -2.85 12.71
C ILE A 277 -3.19 -2.63 11.73
N ASP A 278 -3.24 -1.46 11.08
CA ASP A 278 -4.32 -1.06 10.17
C ASP A 278 -4.16 -1.64 8.74
N GLY A 279 -3.08 -2.38 8.48
CA GLY A 279 -2.70 -2.88 7.16
C GLY A 279 -1.34 -2.32 6.71
N PRO A 280 -0.80 -2.80 5.57
CA PRO A 280 0.52 -2.37 5.11
C PRO A 280 0.61 -0.85 4.93
N THR A 281 1.75 -0.28 5.31
CA THR A 281 2.05 1.14 5.17
C THR A 281 3.21 1.30 4.18
N LEU A 282 3.11 2.30 3.30
CA LEU A 282 4.10 2.58 2.27
C LEU A 282 4.36 4.09 2.23
N THR A 283 5.63 4.48 2.28
CA THR A 283 6.05 5.87 2.11
C THR A 283 7.03 5.98 0.95
N ILE A 284 6.74 6.83 -0.03
CA ILE A 284 7.57 7.08 -1.21
C ILE A 284 8.01 8.54 -1.22
N ARG A 285 9.29 8.75 -0.92
CA ARG A 285 9.91 10.07 -1.00
C ARG A 285 10.47 10.28 -2.40
N LYS A 286 9.79 11.15 -3.16
CA LYS A 286 10.16 11.43 -4.55
C LYS A 286 11.43 12.27 -4.62
N PHE A 287 12.28 11.94 -5.59
CA PHE A 287 13.43 12.78 -5.89
C PHE A 287 12.98 13.94 -6.79
N LYS A 288 13.20 15.19 -6.36
CA LYS A 288 12.94 16.35 -7.22
C LYS A 288 13.89 16.29 -8.41
N LYS A 289 13.32 16.33 -9.63
CA LYS A 289 14.09 16.40 -10.87
C LYS A 289 14.90 17.69 -10.98
N ASP A 290 14.40 18.78 -10.40
CA ASP A 290 15.12 20.04 -10.30
C ASP A 290 16.33 19.90 -9.37
N LYS A 291 17.51 19.88 -9.98
CA LYS A 291 18.78 19.94 -9.27
C LYS A 291 18.89 21.31 -8.60
N LEU A 292 18.97 21.32 -7.28
CA LEU A 292 19.31 22.53 -6.53
C LEU A 292 20.65 23.07 -7.03
N THR A 293 20.64 24.29 -7.57
CA THR A 293 21.88 24.99 -7.92
C THR A 293 22.45 25.68 -6.69
N MET A 294 23.75 25.99 -6.70
CA MET A 294 24.35 26.77 -5.61
C MET A 294 23.64 28.10 -5.37
N LYS A 295 23.13 28.74 -6.44
CA LYS A 295 22.34 29.97 -6.34
C LYS A 295 21.07 29.76 -5.53
N ASN A 296 20.36 28.65 -5.78
CA ASN A 296 19.14 28.31 -5.03
C ASN A 296 19.44 28.12 -3.53
N LEU A 297 20.58 27.52 -3.18
CA LEU A 297 20.95 27.32 -1.77
C LEU A 297 21.22 28.63 -1.03
N VAL A 298 21.75 29.64 -1.71
CA VAL A 298 21.95 30.98 -1.14
C VAL A 298 20.62 31.71 -0.96
N GLU A 299 19.66 31.54 -1.88
CA GLU A 299 18.32 32.13 -1.78
C GLU A 299 17.43 31.50 -0.69
N TYR A 300 17.77 30.30 -0.20
CA TYR A 300 17.07 29.61 0.89
C TYR A 300 17.63 29.90 2.30
N ALA A 301 18.75 30.62 2.41
CA ALA A 301 19.41 30.98 3.67
C ALA A 301 18.91 32.32 4.23
#